data_AF-A0A4V3RTX6-F1
#
_entry.id   AF-A0A4V3RTX6-F1
#
_cell.length_a   1.000
_cell.length_b   1.000
_cell.length_c   1.000
_cell.angle_alpha   90.00
_cell.angle_beta   90.00
_cell.angle_gamma   90.00
#
_symmetry.space_group_name_H-M   'P 1'
#
loop_
_entity.id
_entity.type
_entity.pdbx_description
1 polymer ?
#
loop_
_entity_poly.entity_id
_entity_poly.type
_entity_poly.pdbx_seq_one_letter_code
_entity_poly.pdbx_strand_id
1 'polypeptide(L)'
;MQEAADRCNVSYSGLEQHLIFYHKELVDNRIKVRKKAVRQQRKGKITGRGTLHTPKPETVEVYAEALHLYRTTPMSVRKIAKQIGVSLRGFYDYLQTWHKDLVCQRKGIPYEEGKPVDWSSVRRYNPATAAKYADAIAKLKKGGLTTAKVAAEFGLHPECFRQYLKEHEPELHANLGMKKTENGGVMAPHSMEKYKEALHLYATTTESVKSLARQFGFNDCSFGQFIRRQFPELHEQHQKLLRQMKEAD
;
A
#
# COMPACT_ATOMS: atom_id res chain seq x y z
N MET A 1 -2.31 -46.57 -13.67
CA MET A 1 -2.17 -48.03 -13.83
C MET A 1 -3.51 -48.59 -14.24
N GLN A 2 -4.58 -48.41 -13.45
CA GLN A 2 -5.94 -48.79 -13.84
C GLN A 2 -6.35 -48.19 -15.21
N GLU A 3 -6.33 -46.86 -15.34
CA GLU A 3 -6.66 -46.20 -16.61
C GLU A 3 -5.81 -46.66 -17.81
N ALA A 4 -4.56 -47.08 -17.57
CA ALA A 4 -3.68 -47.57 -18.62
C ALA A 4 -4.03 -49.01 -19.02
N ALA A 5 -4.40 -49.85 -18.03
CA ALA A 5 -4.90 -51.19 -18.27
C ALA A 5 -6.22 -51.15 -19.07
N ASP A 6 -7.13 -50.24 -18.69
CA ASP A 6 -8.40 -50.03 -19.36
C ASP A 6 -8.20 -49.53 -20.81
N ARG A 7 -7.29 -48.56 -21.04
CA ARG A 7 -6.96 -48.07 -22.40
C ARG A 7 -6.28 -49.12 -23.29
N CYS A 8 -5.46 -49.98 -22.70
CA CYS A 8 -4.77 -51.04 -23.44
C CYS A 8 -5.60 -52.34 -23.52
N ASN A 9 -6.82 -52.34 -22.97
CA ASN A 9 -7.71 -53.50 -22.90
C ASN A 9 -7.06 -54.75 -22.30
N VAL A 10 -6.27 -54.58 -21.24
CA VAL A 10 -5.58 -55.65 -20.51
C VAL A 10 -6.06 -55.69 -19.07
N SER A 11 -5.94 -56.84 -18.40
CA SER A 11 -6.25 -56.93 -16.98
C SER A 11 -5.26 -56.10 -16.14
N TYR A 12 -5.77 -55.41 -15.11
CA TYR A 12 -4.94 -54.63 -14.20
C TYR A 12 -3.81 -55.47 -13.59
N SER A 13 -4.14 -56.65 -13.09
CA SER A 13 -3.18 -57.59 -12.49
C SER A 13 -2.17 -58.11 -13.51
N GLY A 14 -2.60 -58.41 -14.73
CA GLY A 14 -1.70 -58.86 -15.80
C GLY A 14 -0.69 -57.79 -16.20
N LEU A 15 -1.14 -56.54 -16.37
CA LEU A 15 -0.25 -55.41 -16.67
C LEU A 15 0.71 -55.12 -15.51
N GLU A 16 0.24 -55.21 -14.27
CA GLU A 16 1.08 -55.04 -13.09
C GLU A 16 2.19 -56.09 -13.02
N GLN A 17 1.86 -57.37 -13.17
CA GLN A 17 2.84 -58.45 -13.19
C GLN A 17 3.82 -58.29 -14.35
N HIS A 18 3.33 -57.98 -15.55
CA HIS A 18 4.18 -57.76 -16.71
C HIS A 18 5.21 -56.64 -16.49
N LEU A 19 4.80 -55.53 -15.88
CA LEU A 19 5.71 -54.43 -15.55
C LEU A 19 6.72 -54.80 -14.46
N ILE A 20 6.33 -55.61 -13.47
CA ILE A 20 7.23 -56.08 -12.41
C ILE A 20 8.29 -57.03 -12.96
N PHE A 21 7.90 -57.98 -13.82
CA PHE A 21 8.80 -59.01 -14.34
C PHE A 21 9.69 -58.52 -15.47
N TYR A 22 9.14 -57.80 -16.46
CA TYR A 22 9.86 -57.45 -17.69
C TYR A 22 10.35 -55.99 -17.71
N HIS A 23 9.73 -55.10 -16.94
CA HIS A 23 10.05 -53.67 -16.94
C HIS A 23 10.33 -53.13 -15.53
N LYS A 24 11.07 -53.89 -14.74
CA LYS A 24 11.42 -53.56 -13.35
C LYS A 24 12.01 -52.15 -13.19
N GLU A 25 12.80 -51.70 -14.17
CA GLU A 25 13.38 -50.36 -14.20
C GLU A 25 12.33 -49.25 -14.16
N LEU A 26 11.19 -49.42 -14.85
CA LEU A 26 10.09 -48.45 -14.84
C LEU A 26 9.43 -48.38 -13.46
N VAL A 27 9.26 -49.53 -12.81
CA VAL A 27 8.69 -49.63 -11.45
C VAL A 27 9.63 -48.96 -10.44
N ASP A 28 10.93 -49.25 -10.52
CA ASP A 28 11.95 -48.66 -9.65
C ASP A 28 12.07 -47.15 -9.86
N ASN A 29 12.03 -46.68 -11.12
CA ASN A 29 12.02 -45.26 -11.43
C ASN A 29 10.77 -44.57 -10.87
N ARG A 30 9.59 -45.19 -10.98
CA ARG A 30 8.35 -44.68 -10.37
C ARG A 30 8.46 -44.57 -8.85
N ILE A 31 9.04 -45.58 -8.19
CA ILE A 31 9.28 -45.56 -6.74
C ILE A 31 10.27 -44.46 -6.36
N LYS A 32 11.37 -44.31 -7.10
CA LYS A 32 12.37 -43.23 -6.89
C LYS A 32 11.73 -41.84 -7.06
N VAL A 33 10.93 -41.63 -8.09
CA VAL A 33 10.20 -40.37 -8.32
C VAL A 33 9.24 -40.09 -7.17
N ARG A 34 8.45 -41.09 -6.73
CA ARG A 34 7.54 -40.94 -5.58
C ARG A 34 8.28 -40.62 -4.29
N LYS A 35 9.38 -41.32 -3.99
CA LYS A 35 10.23 -41.06 -2.82
C LYS A 35 10.78 -39.64 -2.82
N LYS A 36 11.27 -39.14 -3.98
CA LYS A 36 11.73 -37.75 -4.13
C LYS A 36 10.59 -36.72 -4.01
N ALA A 37 9.38 -37.10 -4.42
CA ALA A 37 8.17 -36.27 -4.33
C ALA A 37 7.50 -36.28 -2.95
N VAL A 38 7.94 -37.14 -2.02
CA VAL A 38 7.43 -37.12 -0.64
C VAL A 38 7.75 -35.75 -0.03
N ARG A 39 6.72 -35.09 0.53
CA ARG A 39 6.75 -33.71 1.06
C ARG A 39 6.90 -32.59 0.02
N GLN A 40 7.05 -32.88 -1.28
CA GLN A 40 7.03 -31.85 -2.32
C GLN A 40 5.59 -31.54 -2.74
N GLN A 41 5.06 -30.40 -2.29
CA GLN A 41 3.74 -29.88 -2.66
C GLN A 41 3.85 -28.79 -3.73
N ARG A 42 4.54 -29.08 -4.84
CA ARG A 42 4.62 -28.14 -5.97
C ARG A 42 3.45 -28.38 -6.91
N LYS A 43 2.73 -27.32 -7.29
CA LYS A 43 1.61 -27.39 -8.22
C LYS A 43 2.02 -28.06 -9.54
N GLY A 44 1.17 -28.96 -10.03
CA GLY A 44 1.39 -29.69 -11.29
C GLY A 44 2.47 -30.77 -11.23
N LYS A 45 3.20 -30.94 -10.11
CA LYS A 45 4.14 -32.05 -9.93
C LYS A 45 3.45 -33.27 -9.31
N ILE A 46 4.02 -34.44 -9.56
CA ILE A 46 3.60 -35.69 -8.95
C ILE A 46 3.87 -35.61 -7.44
N THR A 47 2.89 -35.96 -6.63
CA THR A 47 3.02 -36.09 -5.17
C THR A 47 3.53 -37.47 -4.77
N GLY A 48 3.89 -37.68 -3.50
CA GLY A 48 4.25 -39.02 -3.00
C GLY A 48 3.18 -40.10 -3.21
N ARG A 49 1.90 -39.72 -3.39
CA ARG A 49 0.78 -40.62 -3.73
C ARG A 49 0.73 -40.99 -5.22
N GLY A 50 1.55 -40.36 -6.06
CA GLY A 50 1.57 -40.60 -7.51
C GLY A 50 0.53 -39.82 -8.30
N THR A 51 -0.30 -39.00 -7.65
CA THR A 51 -1.25 -38.09 -8.29
C THR A 51 -0.63 -36.70 -8.48
N LEU A 52 -1.08 -35.97 -9.50
CA LEU A 52 -0.69 -34.58 -9.71
C LEU A 52 -1.20 -33.69 -8.57
N HIS A 53 -0.34 -32.80 -8.06
CA HIS A 53 -0.74 -31.81 -7.08
C HIS A 53 -1.59 -30.72 -7.75
N THR A 54 -2.89 -30.98 -7.80
CA THR A 54 -3.90 -30.13 -8.45
C THR A 54 -5.14 -30.02 -7.56
N PRO A 55 -5.87 -28.89 -7.61
CA PRO A 55 -7.10 -28.75 -6.85
C PRO A 55 -8.15 -29.71 -7.40
N LYS A 56 -9.03 -30.22 -6.52
CA LYS A 56 -10.18 -31.01 -6.95
C LYS A 56 -11.13 -30.14 -7.79
N PRO A 57 -11.75 -30.67 -8.86
CA PRO A 57 -12.65 -29.90 -9.71
C PRO A 57 -13.82 -29.28 -8.93
N GLU A 58 -14.45 -30.06 -8.03
CA GLU A 58 -15.50 -29.58 -7.12
C GLU A 58 -15.08 -28.33 -6.32
N THR A 59 -13.83 -28.32 -5.85
CA THR A 59 -13.31 -27.18 -5.06
C THR A 59 -13.05 -25.96 -5.95
N VAL A 60 -12.67 -26.17 -7.21
CA VAL A 60 -12.48 -25.08 -8.18
C VAL A 60 -13.81 -24.41 -8.48
N GLU A 61 -14.88 -25.19 -8.66
CA GLU A 61 -16.23 -24.67 -8.94
C GLU A 61 -16.76 -23.84 -7.77
N VAL A 62 -16.69 -24.37 -6.54
CA VAL A 62 -17.17 -23.67 -5.33
C VAL A 62 -16.52 -22.30 -5.13
N TYR A 63 -15.23 -22.16 -5.44
CA TYR A 63 -14.48 -20.92 -5.25
C TYR A 63 -14.32 -20.09 -6.53
N ALA A 64 -14.89 -20.50 -7.67
CA ALA A 64 -14.68 -19.83 -8.96
C ALA A 64 -15.13 -18.36 -8.93
N GLU A 65 -16.34 -18.09 -8.43
CA GLU A 65 -16.88 -16.73 -8.33
C GLU A 65 -16.11 -15.87 -7.32
N ALA A 66 -15.77 -16.44 -6.16
CA ALA A 66 -14.99 -15.76 -5.14
C ALA A 66 -13.58 -15.40 -5.66
N LEU A 67 -12.96 -16.29 -6.44
CA LEU A 67 -11.68 -16.06 -7.09
C LEU A 67 -11.78 -14.99 -8.17
N HIS A 68 -12.86 -14.98 -8.95
CA HIS A 68 -13.10 -13.95 -9.95
C HIS A 68 -13.16 -12.56 -9.30
N LEU A 69 -13.98 -12.39 -8.25
CA LEU A 69 -14.04 -11.15 -7.48
C LEU A 69 -12.68 -10.77 -6.87
N TYR A 70 -11.90 -11.76 -6.43
CA TYR A 70 -10.55 -11.52 -5.92
C TYR A 70 -9.57 -11.04 -7.00
N ARG A 71 -9.77 -11.39 -8.27
CA ARG A 71 -8.92 -10.89 -9.35
C ARG A 71 -9.31 -9.49 -9.79
N THR A 72 -10.61 -9.22 -9.87
CA THR A 72 -11.14 -8.00 -10.51
C THR A 72 -11.34 -6.84 -9.55
N THR A 73 -11.47 -7.09 -8.24
CA THR A 73 -11.80 -6.04 -7.27
C THR A 73 -10.74 -5.91 -6.17
N PRO A 74 -10.54 -4.73 -5.57
CA PRO A 74 -9.63 -4.54 -4.42
C PRO A 74 -10.22 -5.04 -3.09
N MET A 75 -11.35 -5.75 -3.10
CA MET A 75 -12.02 -6.21 -1.89
C MET A 75 -11.17 -7.21 -1.09
N SER A 76 -11.39 -7.20 0.24
CA SER A 76 -10.72 -8.15 1.13
C SER A 76 -11.32 -9.55 1.01
N VAL A 77 -10.52 -10.58 1.30
CA VAL A 77 -10.95 -11.99 1.32
C VAL A 77 -12.18 -12.17 2.21
N ARG A 78 -12.24 -11.48 3.36
CA ARG A 78 -13.38 -11.52 4.27
C ARG A 78 -14.66 -11.00 3.63
N LYS A 79 -14.59 -9.86 2.93
CA LYS A 79 -15.76 -9.26 2.28
C LYS A 79 -16.27 -10.16 1.16
N ILE A 80 -15.37 -10.69 0.34
CA ILE A 80 -15.70 -11.62 -0.75
C ILE A 80 -16.33 -12.91 -0.19
N ALA A 81 -15.74 -13.52 0.83
CA ALA A 81 -16.27 -14.74 1.44
C ALA A 81 -17.69 -14.53 2.00
N LYS A 82 -17.94 -13.40 2.66
CA LYS A 82 -19.27 -13.05 3.16
C LYS A 82 -20.28 -12.82 2.03
N GLN A 83 -19.86 -12.22 0.93
CA GLN A 83 -20.73 -11.91 -0.21
C GLN A 83 -21.16 -13.17 -0.98
N ILE A 84 -20.23 -14.11 -1.21
CA ILE A 84 -20.52 -15.37 -1.90
C ILE A 84 -21.11 -16.43 -0.96
N GLY A 85 -20.93 -16.28 0.36
CA GLY A 85 -21.42 -17.25 1.34
C GLY A 85 -20.48 -18.44 1.55
N VAL A 86 -19.21 -18.32 1.19
CA VAL A 86 -18.20 -19.37 1.41
C VAL A 86 -17.50 -19.21 2.76
N SER A 87 -16.98 -20.33 3.29
CA SER A 87 -16.21 -20.29 4.53
C SER A 87 -14.94 -19.43 4.37
N LEU A 88 -14.72 -18.49 5.31
CA LEU A 88 -13.55 -17.61 5.27
C LEU A 88 -12.24 -18.41 5.31
N ARG A 89 -12.17 -19.40 6.20
CA ARG A 89 -10.97 -20.22 6.38
C ARG A 89 -10.70 -21.08 5.14
N GLY A 90 -11.72 -21.75 4.61
CA GLY A 90 -11.57 -22.57 3.41
C GLY A 90 -11.18 -21.76 2.17
N PHE A 91 -11.75 -20.56 2.00
CA PHE A 91 -11.36 -19.69 0.89
C PHE A 91 -9.93 -19.16 1.04
N TYR A 92 -9.52 -18.83 2.27
CA TYR A 92 -8.15 -18.41 2.56
C TYR A 92 -7.15 -19.54 2.27
N ASP A 93 -7.42 -20.76 2.74
CA ASP A 93 -6.58 -21.93 2.49
C ASP A 93 -6.50 -22.25 0.99
N TYR A 94 -7.64 -22.17 0.28
CA TYR A 94 -7.68 -22.33 -1.17
C TYR A 94 -6.80 -21.31 -1.90
N LEU A 95 -6.86 -20.03 -1.53
CA LEU A 95 -5.99 -19.00 -2.10
C LEU A 95 -4.52 -19.26 -1.77
N GLN A 96 -4.20 -19.59 -0.52
CA GLN A 96 -2.82 -19.80 -0.08
C GLN A 96 -2.17 -21.03 -0.73
N THR A 97 -2.94 -22.09 -0.96
CA THR A 97 -2.44 -23.31 -1.59
C THR A 97 -2.39 -23.18 -3.11
N TRP A 98 -3.46 -22.69 -3.76
CA TRP A 98 -3.61 -22.78 -5.21
C TRP A 98 -3.37 -21.47 -5.95
N HIS A 99 -3.57 -20.32 -5.31
CA HIS A 99 -3.49 -18.98 -5.94
C HIS A 99 -2.58 -18.02 -5.17
N LYS A 100 -1.50 -18.56 -4.58
CA LYS A 100 -0.51 -17.80 -3.81
C LYS A 100 0.14 -16.69 -4.62
N ASP A 101 0.27 -16.88 -5.92
CA ASP A 101 0.66 -15.89 -6.92
C ASP A 101 -0.22 -14.63 -6.85
N LEU A 102 -1.55 -14.77 -6.83
CA LEU A 102 -2.47 -13.64 -6.73
C LEU A 102 -2.35 -12.92 -5.39
N VAL A 103 -2.15 -13.68 -4.30
CA VAL A 103 -1.95 -13.13 -2.96
C VAL A 103 -0.67 -12.29 -2.91
N CYS A 104 0.41 -12.80 -3.51
CA CYS A 104 1.69 -12.10 -3.61
C CYS A 104 1.60 -10.88 -4.55
N GLN A 105 0.94 -11.00 -5.69
CA GLN A 105 0.74 -9.92 -6.65
C GLN A 105 0.03 -8.72 -6.02
N ARG A 106 -1.05 -8.96 -5.25
CA ARG A 106 -1.76 -7.90 -4.51
C ARG A 106 -0.91 -7.21 -3.44
N LYS A 107 0.14 -7.88 -2.97
CA LYS A 107 1.08 -7.37 -1.98
C LYS A 107 2.36 -6.81 -2.61
N GLY A 108 2.50 -6.87 -3.94
CA GLY A 108 3.69 -6.42 -4.67
C GLY A 108 4.92 -7.31 -4.47
N ILE A 109 4.73 -8.59 -4.12
CA ILE A 109 5.83 -9.52 -3.82
C ILE A 109 6.10 -10.38 -5.05
N PRO A 110 7.36 -10.54 -5.48
CA PRO A 110 7.70 -11.52 -6.51
C PRO A 110 7.44 -12.93 -5.96
N TYR A 111 6.67 -13.72 -6.71
CA TYR A 111 6.34 -15.09 -6.35
C TYR A 111 6.92 -16.08 -7.35
N GLU A 112 7.62 -17.07 -6.81
CA GLU A 112 8.07 -18.24 -7.56
C GLU A 112 7.67 -19.52 -6.82
N GLU A 113 7.13 -20.49 -7.56
CA GLU A 113 6.67 -21.76 -7.03
C GLU A 113 7.86 -22.57 -6.45
N GLY A 114 7.79 -22.88 -5.15
CA GLY A 114 8.81 -23.66 -4.45
C GLY A 114 9.97 -22.85 -3.87
N LYS A 115 10.00 -21.51 -4.02
CA LYS A 115 10.85 -20.64 -3.22
C LYS A 115 10.09 -20.15 -1.97
N PRO A 116 10.78 -19.98 -0.82
CA PRO A 116 10.15 -19.35 0.34
C PRO A 116 9.79 -17.91 -0.03
N VAL A 117 8.54 -17.53 0.26
CA VAL A 117 8.10 -16.14 0.12
C VAL A 117 8.48 -15.44 1.40
N ASP A 118 9.26 -14.36 1.28
CA ASP A 118 9.53 -13.50 2.42
C ASP A 118 8.27 -12.70 2.76
N TRP A 119 7.65 -13.04 3.88
CA TRP A 119 6.48 -12.33 4.40
C TRP A 119 6.87 -11.16 5.33
N SER A 120 8.15 -11.00 5.66
CA SER A 120 8.64 -9.99 6.62
C SER A 120 8.80 -8.60 5.98
N SER A 121 9.24 -8.54 4.72
CA SER A 121 9.23 -7.32 3.91
C SER A 121 7.81 -6.82 3.60
N VAL A 122 6.80 -7.66 3.81
CA VAL A 122 5.39 -7.38 3.56
C VAL A 122 4.80 -6.61 4.72
N ARG A 123 5.09 -5.32 4.75
CA ARG A 123 4.38 -4.38 5.60
C ARG A 123 2.86 -4.52 5.29
N ARG A 124 2.04 -4.74 6.32
CA ARG A 124 0.67 -5.30 6.29
C ARG A 124 -0.37 -4.40 5.59
N TYR A 125 -0.16 -4.01 4.34
CA TYR A 125 -1.06 -3.05 3.69
C TYR A 125 -2.16 -3.75 2.90
N ASN A 126 -3.40 -3.37 3.22
CA ASN A 126 -4.59 -3.90 2.60
C ASN A 126 -4.89 -3.08 1.34
N PRO A 127 -5.01 -3.68 0.14
CA PRO A 127 -5.36 -2.92 -1.07
C PRO A 127 -6.68 -2.16 -0.93
N ALA A 128 -7.61 -2.63 -0.09
CA ALA A 128 -8.84 -1.92 0.22
C ALA A 128 -8.59 -0.58 0.95
N THR A 129 -7.58 -0.50 1.81
CA THR A 129 -7.22 0.79 2.45
C THR A 129 -6.51 1.72 1.48
N ALA A 130 -5.71 1.17 0.54
CA ALA A 130 -5.12 1.99 -0.52
C ALA A 130 -6.19 2.61 -1.41
N ALA A 131 -7.19 1.83 -1.84
CA ALA A 131 -8.33 2.35 -2.59
C ALA A 131 -9.11 3.42 -1.81
N LYS A 132 -9.28 3.26 -0.49
CA LYS A 132 -9.95 4.26 0.37
C LYS A 132 -9.25 5.62 0.37
N TYR A 133 -7.92 5.65 0.33
CA TYR A 133 -7.14 6.89 0.40
C TYR A 133 -6.74 7.45 -0.98
N ALA A 134 -6.92 6.69 -2.06
CA ALA A 134 -6.45 7.05 -3.40
C ALA A 134 -7.01 8.40 -3.88
N ASP A 135 -8.33 8.60 -3.76
CA ASP A 135 -8.98 9.84 -4.21
C ASP A 135 -8.56 11.05 -3.37
N ALA A 136 -8.41 10.86 -2.06
CA ALA A 136 -7.93 11.89 -1.14
C ALA A 136 -6.48 12.30 -1.46
N ILE A 137 -5.62 11.32 -1.77
CA ILE A 137 -4.23 11.58 -2.18
C ILE A 137 -4.19 12.30 -3.54
N ALA A 138 -5.01 11.88 -4.51
CA ALA A 138 -5.09 12.52 -5.81
C ALA A 138 -5.51 14.00 -5.70
N LYS A 139 -6.50 14.31 -4.85
CA LYS A 139 -6.91 15.70 -4.58
C LYS A 139 -5.80 16.49 -3.88
N LEU A 140 -5.09 15.86 -2.95
CA LEU A 140 -3.97 16.48 -2.24
C LEU A 140 -2.77 16.76 -3.18
N LYS A 141 -2.52 15.89 -4.17
CA LYS A 141 -1.52 16.09 -5.24
C LYS A 141 -1.85 17.27 -6.16
N LYS A 142 -3.14 17.57 -6.38
CA LYS A 142 -3.58 18.75 -7.17
C LYS A 142 -3.31 20.10 -6.47
N GLY A 143 -2.95 20.08 -5.18
CA GLY A 143 -2.53 21.27 -4.43
C GLY A 143 -3.68 22.10 -3.84
N GLY A 144 -3.31 23.11 -3.06
CA GLY A 144 -4.23 24.16 -2.56
C GLY A 144 -5.01 23.86 -1.27
N LEU A 145 -4.94 22.64 -0.72
CA LEU A 145 -5.68 22.27 0.49
C LEU A 145 -4.77 21.60 1.55
N THR A 146 -5.09 21.84 2.82
CA THR A 146 -4.41 21.16 3.93
C THR A 146 -4.90 19.72 4.06
N THR A 147 -4.07 18.84 4.61
CA THR A 147 -4.43 17.43 4.89
C THR A 147 -5.70 17.30 5.71
N ALA A 148 -5.93 18.21 6.66
CA ALA A 148 -7.14 18.22 7.49
C ALA A 148 -8.40 18.55 6.69
N LYS A 149 -8.33 19.52 5.76
CA LYS A 149 -9.48 19.87 4.90
C LYS A 149 -9.84 18.73 3.97
N VAL A 150 -8.85 18.14 3.30
CA VAL A 150 -9.07 16.98 2.43
C VAL A 150 -9.63 15.81 3.24
N ALA A 151 -9.08 15.54 4.44
CA ALA A 151 -9.60 14.47 5.29
C ALA A 151 -11.08 14.69 5.66
N ALA A 152 -11.48 15.91 6.01
CA ALA A 152 -12.86 16.24 6.34
C ALA A 152 -13.82 16.02 5.15
N GLU A 153 -13.43 16.43 3.94
CA GLU A 153 -14.24 16.25 2.74
C GLU A 153 -14.51 14.77 2.41
N PHE A 154 -13.52 13.90 2.63
CA PHE A 154 -13.65 12.46 2.38
C PHE A 154 -14.12 11.66 3.60
N GLY A 155 -14.51 12.33 4.70
CA GLY A 155 -14.93 11.66 5.94
C GLY A 155 -13.83 10.81 6.59
N LEU A 156 -12.56 11.19 6.39
CA LEU A 156 -11.38 10.50 6.92
C LEU A 156 -10.92 11.14 8.23
N HIS A 157 -10.38 10.32 9.14
CA HIS A 157 -9.74 10.85 10.34
C HIS A 157 -8.39 11.51 9.96
N PRO A 158 -8.19 12.82 10.23
CA PRO A 158 -7.01 13.56 9.78
C PRO A 158 -5.68 12.95 10.20
N GLU A 159 -5.59 12.45 11.44
CA GLU A 159 -4.34 11.91 11.97
C GLU A 159 -3.98 10.53 11.36
N CYS A 160 -4.99 9.67 11.16
CA CYS A 160 -4.78 8.39 10.47
C CYS A 160 -4.35 8.62 9.02
N PHE A 161 -4.93 9.63 8.36
CA PHE A 161 -4.56 9.98 7.00
C PHE A 161 -3.14 10.55 6.92
N ARG A 162 -2.74 11.39 7.89
CA ARG A 162 -1.37 11.92 7.97
C ARG A 162 -0.33 10.82 8.19
N GLN A 163 -0.60 9.87 9.09
CA GLN A 163 0.25 8.70 9.28
C GLN A 163 0.34 7.84 8.01
N TYR A 164 -0.79 7.64 7.32
CA TYR A 164 -0.82 6.92 6.04
C TYR A 164 0.04 7.60 4.96
N LEU A 165 -0.06 8.93 4.83
CA LEU A 165 0.77 9.70 3.91
C LEU A 165 2.26 9.57 4.22
N LYS A 166 2.64 9.60 5.49
CA LYS A 166 4.04 9.40 5.91
C LYS A 166 4.60 8.04 5.47
N GLU A 167 3.75 7.02 5.47
CA GLU A 167 4.14 5.64 5.13
C GLU A 167 4.14 5.36 3.63
N HIS A 168 3.19 5.92 2.88
CA HIS A 168 2.98 5.59 1.47
C HIS A 168 3.46 6.66 0.47
N GLU A 169 3.47 7.92 0.87
CA GLU A 169 3.81 9.07 0.02
C GLU A 169 4.69 10.04 0.83
N PRO A 170 5.90 9.61 1.24
CA PRO A 170 6.75 10.38 2.15
C PRO A 170 7.15 11.74 1.56
N GLU A 171 7.33 11.84 0.25
CA GLU A 171 7.62 13.09 -0.45
C GLU A 171 6.47 14.09 -0.32
N LEU A 172 5.23 13.61 -0.54
CA LEU A 172 4.04 14.42 -0.42
C LEU A 172 3.81 14.83 1.04
N HIS A 173 4.07 13.93 1.99
CA HIS A 173 4.02 14.24 3.40
C HIS A 173 5.06 15.30 3.79
N ALA A 174 6.30 15.18 3.32
CA ALA A 174 7.37 16.14 3.58
C ALA A 174 7.05 17.53 3.00
N ASN A 175 6.41 17.58 1.83
CA ASN A 175 5.98 18.82 1.21
C ASN A 175 4.82 19.52 1.96
N LEU A 176 3.98 18.77 2.65
CA LEU A 176 2.87 19.31 3.45
C LEU A 176 3.26 19.52 4.93
N GLY A 177 4.38 18.94 5.34
CA GLY A 177 4.94 19.05 6.68
C GLY A 177 5.65 20.38 6.91
N MET A 178 6.06 20.59 8.15
CA MET A 178 6.86 21.75 8.54
C MET A 178 8.28 21.59 7.97
N LYS A 179 8.76 22.56 7.18
CA LYS A 179 10.11 22.58 6.60
C LYS A 179 11.05 23.40 7.45
N LYS A 180 12.32 22.99 7.54
CA LYS A 180 13.36 23.81 8.15
C LYS A 180 13.66 25.00 7.23
N THR A 181 13.69 26.21 7.79
CA THR A 181 14.11 27.42 7.10
C THR A 181 15.63 27.60 7.21
N GLU A 182 16.20 28.44 6.35
CA GLU A 182 17.64 28.74 6.34
C GLU A 182 18.12 29.29 7.69
N ASN A 183 17.25 30.01 8.40
CA ASN A 183 17.49 30.57 9.74
C ASN A 183 17.38 29.53 10.88
N GLY A 184 17.29 28.23 10.56
CA GLY A 184 17.16 27.15 11.55
C GLY A 184 15.77 27.00 12.17
N GLY A 185 14.82 27.87 11.80
CA GLY A 185 13.42 27.80 12.19
C GLY A 185 12.66 26.67 11.48
N VAL A 186 11.42 26.42 11.90
CA VAL A 186 10.54 25.47 11.20
C VAL A 186 9.28 26.21 10.75
N MET A 187 8.90 26.06 9.49
CA MET A 187 7.81 26.81 8.85
C MET A 187 6.92 25.88 8.01
N ALA A 188 5.60 26.11 8.09
CA ALA A 188 4.66 25.50 7.16
C ALA A 188 4.79 26.15 5.77
N PRO A 189 4.96 25.39 4.68
CA PRO A 189 5.18 25.94 3.33
C PRO A 189 4.11 26.95 2.89
N HIS A 190 2.84 26.66 3.18
CA HIS A 190 1.71 27.53 2.84
C HIS A 190 1.72 28.89 3.57
N SER A 191 2.43 29.01 4.70
CA SER A 191 2.49 30.27 5.46
C SER A 191 3.34 31.31 4.74
N MET A 192 4.37 30.88 4.02
CA MET A 192 5.20 31.78 3.23
C MET A 192 4.41 32.38 2.07
N GLU A 193 3.67 31.55 1.34
CA GLU A 193 2.79 32.00 0.25
C GLU A 193 1.73 32.97 0.77
N LYS A 194 1.12 32.66 1.92
CA LYS A 194 0.08 33.51 2.53
C LYS A 194 0.57 34.91 2.91
N TYR A 195 1.79 35.02 3.41
CA TYR A 195 2.31 36.30 3.93
C TYR A 195 3.25 37.02 2.97
N LYS A 196 3.58 36.45 1.81
CA LYS A 196 4.58 36.99 0.88
C LYS A 196 4.33 38.45 0.50
N GLU A 197 3.10 38.80 0.14
CA GLU A 197 2.74 40.17 -0.27
C GLU A 197 2.80 41.14 0.91
N ALA A 198 2.31 40.73 2.07
CA ALA A 198 2.36 41.54 3.28
C ALA A 198 3.79 41.72 3.82
N LEU A 199 4.68 40.74 3.65
CA LEU A 199 6.09 40.84 4.00
C LEU A 199 6.81 41.86 3.12
N HIS A 200 6.50 41.88 1.82
CA HIS A 200 7.07 42.86 0.91
C HIS A 200 6.69 44.29 1.34
N LEU A 201 5.41 44.52 1.65
CA LEU A 201 4.95 45.83 2.15
C LEU A 201 5.54 46.19 3.52
N TYR A 202 5.67 45.22 4.43
CA TYR A 202 6.28 45.43 5.74
C TYR A 202 7.78 45.77 5.66
N ALA A 203 8.48 45.28 4.63
CA ALA A 203 9.88 45.60 4.37
C ALA A 203 10.06 47.00 3.74
N THR A 204 9.15 47.41 2.86
CA THR A 204 9.27 48.66 2.10
C THR A 204 8.58 49.85 2.76
N THR A 205 7.64 49.62 3.68
CA THR A 205 6.76 50.64 4.25
C THR A 205 6.83 50.63 5.78
N THR A 206 6.58 51.77 6.43
CA THR A 206 6.47 51.91 7.90
C THR A 206 5.11 51.51 8.47
N GLU A 207 4.30 50.78 7.68
CA GLU A 207 3.00 50.31 8.12
C GLU A 207 3.10 49.29 9.25
N SER A 208 2.25 49.46 10.27
CA SER A 208 2.22 48.53 11.39
C SER A 208 1.69 47.15 10.98
N VAL A 209 2.18 46.11 11.66
CA VAL A 209 1.70 44.72 11.56
C VAL A 209 0.17 44.63 11.63
N LYS A 210 -0.47 45.48 12.44
CA LYS A 210 -1.93 45.51 12.63
C LYS A 210 -2.68 46.08 11.42
N SER A 211 -2.10 47.05 10.72
CA SER A 211 -2.65 47.61 9.47
C SER A 211 -2.66 46.55 8.38
N LEU A 212 -1.49 45.96 8.14
CA LEU A 212 -1.30 44.90 7.14
C LEU A 212 -2.19 43.68 7.45
N ALA A 213 -2.31 43.30 8.72
CA ALA A 213 -3.20 42.21 9.13
C ALA A 213 -4.68 42.47 8.78
N ARG A 214 -5.15 43.71 8.95
CA ARG A 214 -6.51 44.09 8.56
C ARG A 214 -6.68 44.14 7.05
N GLN A 215 -5.72 44.71 6.33
CA GLN A 215 -5.77 44.84 4.86
C GLN A 215 -5.86 43.49 4.16
N PHE A 216 -5.08 42.51 4.62
CA PHE A 216 -5.02 41.17 4.02
C PHE A 216 -5.91 40.13 4.74
N GLY A 217 -6.68 40.55 5.74
CA GLY A 217 -7.66 39.70 6.43
C GLY A 217 -7.06 38.52 7.22
N PHE A 218 -5.85 38.65 7.76
CA PHE A 218 -5.25 37.63 8.62
C PHE A 218 -5.07 38.09 10.07
N ASN A 219 -4.87 37.13 10.98
CA ASN A 219 -4.72 37.41 12.40
C ASN A 219 -3.39 38.14 12.67
N ASP A 220 -3.48 39.30 13.33
CA ASP A 220 -2.36 40.21 13.64
C ASP A 220 -1.32 39.56 14.55
N CYS A 221 -1.75 38.85 15.59
CA CYS A 221 -0.86 38.09 16.48
C CYS A 221 -0.09 36.99 15.71
N SER A 222 -0.77 36.29 14.81
CA SER A 222 -0.16 35.21 14.01
C SER A 222 0.87 35.74 13.03
N PHE A 223 0.56 36.86 12.37
CA PHE A 223 1.48 37.53 11.43
C PHE A 223 2.70 38.12 12.16
N GLY A 224 2.49 38.79 13.30
CA GLY A 224 3.58 39.32 14.11
C GLY A 224 4.51 38.23 14.65
N GLN A 225 3.97 37.10 15.13
CA GLN A 225 4.79 35.97 15.56
C GLN A 225 5.55 35.33 14.39
N PHE A 226 4.95 35.28 13.20
CA PHE A 226 5.59 34.76 12.01
C PHE A 226 6.83 35.58 11.63
N ILE A 227 6.70 36.91 11.56
CA ILE A 227 7.81 37.82 11.24
C ILE A 227 8.95 37.65 12.24
N ARG A 228 8.68 37.68 13.56
CA ARG A 228 9.73 37.56 14.58
C ARG A 228 10.46 36.22 14.55
N ARG A 229 9.77 35.14 14.19
CA ARG A 229 10.36 33.79 14.17
C ARG A 229 11.15 33.50 12.91
N GLN A 230 10.70 33.99 11.76
CA GLN A 230 11.31 33.66 10.46
C GLN A 230 12.22 34.76 9.93
N PHE A 231 11.95 36.03 10.26
CA PHE A 231 12.66 37.22 9.79
C PHE A 231 12.98 38.18 10.95
N PRO A 232 13.79 37.76 11.94
CA PRO A 232 14.14 38.60 13.09
C PRO A 232 14.87 39.88 12.66
N GLU A 233 15.78 39.79 11.69
CA GLU A 233 16.54 40.93 11.16
C GLU A 233 15.62 41.99 10.52
N LEU A 234 14.64 41.54 9.74
CA LEU A 234 13.64 42.41 9.10
C LEU A 234 12.78 43.11 10.17
N HIS A 235 12.41 42.39 11.22
CA HIS A 235 11.70 42.99 12.35
C HIS A 235 12.52 44.09 13.04
N GLU A 236 13.81 43.85 13.28
CA GLU A 236 14.71 44.83 13.89
C GLU A 236 14.92 46.06 13.01
N GLN A 237 15.08 45.88 11.69
CA GLN A 237 15.21 46.99 10.75
C GLN A 237 13.96 47.87 10.74
N HIS A 238 12.77 47.27 10.69
CA HIS A 238 11.51 48.01 10.75
C HIS A 238 11.35 48.77 12.08
N GLN A 239 11.76 48.17 13.21
CA GLN A 239 11.76 48.88 14.49
C GLN A 239 12.74 50.07 14.53
N LYS A 240 13.93 49.95 13.90
CA LYS A 240 14.89 51.05 13.79
C LYS A 240 14.32 52.19 12.95
N LEU A 241 13.70 51.90 11.81
CA LEU A 241 13.04 52.89 10.95
C LEU A 241 11.94 53.65 11.71
N LEU A 242 11.13 52.94 12.50
CA LEU A 242 10.08 53.58 13.33
C LEU A 242 10.64 54.48 14.43
N ARG A 243 11.80 54.16 15.01
CA ARG A 243 12.47 55.03 15.99
C ARG A 243 13.02 56.29 15.32
N GLN A 244 13.65 56.15 14.15
CA GLN A 244 14.20 57.27 13.39
C GLN A 244 13.12 58.25 12.92
N MET A 245 11.94 57.78 12.48
CA MET A 245 10.82 58.69 12.17
C MET A 245 10.33 59.46 13.40
N LYS A 246 10.24 58.80 14.56
CA LYS A 246 9.79 59.46 15.81
C LYS A 246 10.78 60.47 16.38
N GLU A 247 12.06 60.36 16.02
CA GLU A 247 13.10 61.32 16.41
C GLU A 247 13.21 62.49 15.42
N ALA A 248 12.57 62.38 14.24
CA ALA A 248 12.57 63.41 13.20
C ALA A 248 11.28 64.27 13.18
N ASP A 249 10.23 63.86 13.91
CA ASP A 249 8.99 64.62 14.19
C ASP A 249 9.09 65.37 15.53
#